data_AF-A0A2N2G1N8-F1
#
_entry.id   AF-A0A2N2G1N8-F1
#
_cell.length_a   1.000
_cell.length_b   1.000
_cell.length_c   1.000
_cell.angle_alpha   90.00
_cell.angle_beta   90.00
_cell.angle_gamma   90.00
#
_symmetry.space_group_name_H-M   'P 1'
#
loop_
_entity.id
_entity.type
_entity.pdbx_description
1 polymer ?
#
loop_
_entity_poly.entity_id
_entity_poly.type
_entity_poly.pdbx_seq_one_letter_code
_entity_poly.pdbx_strand_id
1 'polypeptide(L)'
;MKNTLIIILVIFIAMQFFQVEHTNPKTDIALEIQAPNEIKAILKKSCFDCHSNEAKYPWYANIAPVSWMISRHVNNARSLVNFSTWESYTQEEKDKKEDALQAATT
;
A
#
# COMPACT_ATOMS: atom_id res chain seq x y z
N MET A 1 3.51 31.30 23.06
CA MET A 1 4.02 30.89 21.72
C MET A 1 5.30 30.05 21.81
N LYS A 2 6.40 30.54 22.42
CA LYS A 2 7.66 29.77 22.54
C LYS A 2 7.50 28.39 23.17
N ASN A 3 6.80 28.30 24.31
CA ASN A 3 6.60 27.03 25.02
C ASN A 3 5.74 26.04 24.22
N THR A 4 4.74 26.53 23.47
CA THR A 4 3.88 25.71 22.61
C THR A 4 4.68 25.05 21.48
N LEU A 5 5.56 25.80 20.82
CA LEU A 5 6.42 25.26 19.76
C LEU A 5 7.38 24.19 20.29
N ILE A 6 7.95 24.40 21.48
CA ILE A 6 8.82 23.41 22.13
C ILE A 6 8.04 22.12 22.42
N ILE A 7 6.82 22.22 22.95
CA ILE A 7 5.98 21.06 23.23
C ILE A 7 5.68 20.27 21.96
N ILE A 8 5.27 20.94 20.87
CA ILE A 8 5.00 20.29 19.59
C ILE A 8 6.26 19.58 19.05
N LEU A 9 7.43 20.23 19.13
CA LEU A 9 8.68 19.66 18.68
C LEU A 9 9.07 18.42 19.48
N VAL A 10 8.92 18.44 20.81
CA VAL A 10 9.20 17.29 21.67
C VAL A 10 8.27 16.13 21.33
N ILE A 11 6.98 16.39 21.13
CA ILE A 11 6.02 15.35 20.71
C ILE A 11 6.40 14.80 19.33
N PHE A 12 6.77 15.66 18.37
CA PHE A 12 7.19 15.23 17.04
C PHE A 12 8.42 14.33 17.08
N ILE A 13 9.44 14.69 17.88
CA ILE A 13 10.64 13.88 18.10
C ILE A 13 10.27 12.56 18.77
N ALA A 14 9.42 12.58 19.80
CA ALA A 14 8.94 11.37 20.48
C ALA A 14 8.24 10.41 19.51
N MET A 15 7.41 10.92 18.59
CA MET A 15 6.75 10.11 17.57
C MET A 15 7.74 9.40 16.64
N GLN A 16 8.91 9.98 16.34
CA GLN A 16 9.89 9.37 15.43
C GLN A 16 10.52 8.08 15.99
N PHE A 17 10.40 7.82 17.30
CA PHE A 17 10.88 6.56 17.90
C PHE A 17 9.95 5.38 17.63
N PHE A 18 8.72 5.62 17.20
CA PHE A 18 7.78 4.58 16.81
C PHE A 18 7.75 4.47 15.29
N GLN A 19 8.74 3.79 14.69
CA GLN A 19 8.82 3.62 13.24
C GLN A 19 8.08 2.35 12.80
N VAL A 20 7.54 2.39 11.58
CA VAL A 20 6.95 1.22 10.92
C VAL A 20 7.91 0.75 9.84
N GLU A 21 8.15 -0.55 9.79
CA GLU A 21 8.96 -1.14 8.73
C GLU A 21 8.14 -1.26 7.43
N HIS A 22 8.69 -0.73 6.34
CA HIS A 22 8.10 -0.86 5.00
C HIS A 22 8.75 -2.03 4.28
N THR A 23 8.25 -3.23 4.56
CA THR A 23 8.73 -4.45 3.91
C THR A 23 7.70 -4.97 2.92
N ASN A 24 8.21 -5.55 1.84
CA ASN A 24 7.42 -6.19 0.80
C ASN A 24 7.43 -7.71 1.04
N PRO A 25 6.25 -8.36 1.16
CA PRO A 25 6.19 -9.81 1.25
C PRO A 25 6.84 -10.47 0.03
N LYS A 26 7.47 -11.64 0.22
CA LYS A 26 7.93 -12.44 -0.92
C LYS A 26 6.74 -12.96 -1.68
N THR A 27 6.82 -13.00 -3.02
CA THR A 27 5.73 -13.53 -3.85
C THR A 27 6.28 -14.19 -5.10
N ASP A 28 5.60 -15.25 -5.54
CA ASP A 28 5.91 -15.96 -6.77
C ASP A 28 5.36 -15.18 -7.97
N ILE A 29 6.16 -15.02 -9.02
CA ILE A 29 5.77 -14.36 -10.27
C ILE A 29 4.59 -15.09 -10.93
N ALA A 30 4.46 -16.40 -10.70
CA ALA A 30 3.33 -17.19 -11.20
C ALA A 30 1.97 -16.76 -10.60
N LEU A 31 1.98 -16.09 -9.44
CA LEU A 31 0.77 -15.59 -8.77
C LEU A 31 0.42 -14.15 -9.17
N GLU A 32 1.34 -13.44 -9.84
CA GLU A 32 1.11 -12.09 -10.33
C GLU A 32 0.00 -12.09 -11.39
N ILE A 33 -0.83 -11.05 -11.40
CA ILE A 33 -1.89 -10.85 -12.39
C ILE A 33 -1.39 -11.09 -13.82
N GLN A 34 -2.13 -11.91 -14.56
CA GLN A 34 -1.89 -12.15 -15.98
C GLN A 34 -2.70 -11.16 -16.82
N ALA A 35 -1.99 -10.30 -17.55
CA ALA A 35 -2.57 -9.29 -18.42
C ALA A 35 -1.63 -9.02 -19.60
N PRO A 36 -2.14 -8.49 -20.74
CA PRO A 36 -1.30 -8.01 -21.83
C PRO A 36 -0.23 -7.04 -21.33
N ASN A 37 0.93 -7.01 -21.99
CA ASN A 37 2.09 -6.25 -21.54
C ASN A 37 1.80 -4.76 -21.35
N GLU A 38 1.00 -4.17 -22.24
CA GLU A 38 0.58 -2.78 -22.19
C GLU A 38 -0.24 -2.50 -20.93
N ILE A 39 -1.17 -3.38 -20.59
CA ILE A 39 -2.00 -3.27 -19.39
C ILE A 39 -1.17 -3.48 -18.12
N LYS A 40 -0.29 -4.49 -18.11
CA LYS A 40 0.62 -4.74 -16.99
C LYS A 40 1.53 -3.53 -16.74
N ALA A 41 2.03 -2.88 -17.79
CA ALA A 41 2.84 -1.67 -17.66
C ALA A 41 2.06 -0.52 -16.99
N ILE A 42 0.77 -0.35 -17.35
CA ILE A 42 -0.11 0.64 -16.71
C ILE A 42 -0.32 0.29 -15.23
N LEU A 43 -0.64 -0.96 -14.90
CA LEU A 43 -0.83 -1.41 -13.52
C LEU A 43 0.44 -1.22 -12.67
N LYS A 44 1.61 -1.57 -13.21
CA LYS A 44 2.89 -1.39 -12.51
C LYS A 44 3.20 0.08 -12.23
N LYS A 45 2.81 0.99 -13.14
CA LYS A 45 3.02 2.43 -12.97
C LYS A 45 2.02 3.07 -12.02
N SER A 46 0.75 2.65 -12.06
CA SER A 46 -0.34 3.38 -11.42
C SER A 46 -0.86 2.73 -10.16
N CYS A 47 -0.68 1.41 -10.00
CA CYS A 47 -1.40 0.64 -8.98
C CYS A 47 -0.48 -0.18 -8.07
N PHE A 48 0.65 -0.69 -8.57
CA PHE A 48 1.52 -1.61 -7.81
C PHE A 48 2.08 -1.01 -6.53
N ASP A 49 2.31 0.31 -6.48
CA ASP A 49 2.83 0.95 -5.27
C ASP A 49 1.91 0.82 -4.04
N CYS A 50 0.62 0.51 -4.24
CA CYS A 50 -0.34 0.26 -3.16
C CYS A 50 -0.93 -1.15 -3.19
N HIS A 51 -1.20 -1.69 -4.38
CA HIS A 51 -1.94 -2.94 -4.59
C HIS A 51 -1.04 -4.11 -5.00
N SER A 52 0.25 -4.09 -4.66
CA SER A 52 1.13 -5.23 -4.92
C SER A 52 2.14 -5.42 -3.80
N ASN A 53 2.82 -6.57 -3.81
CA ASN A 53 3.96 -6.86 -2.94
C ASN A 53 5.27 -6.29 -3.51
N GLU A 54 5.20 -5.36 -4.48
CA GLU A 54 6.35 -4.64 -5.06
C GLU A 54 6.27 -3.13 -4.77
N ALA A 55 5.62 -2.75 -3.68
CA ALA A 55 5.38 -1.35 -3.35
C ALA A 55 6.69 -0.55 -3.23
N LYS A 56 6.78 0.59 -3.93
CA LYS A 56 7.89 1.53 -3.80
C LYS A 56 7.48 2.67 -2.87
N TYR A 57 7.89 2.56 -1.62
CA TYR A 57 7.57 3.57 -0.62
C TYR A 57 8.38 4.86 -0.86
N PRO A 58 7.73 6.04 -0.86
CA PRO A 58 8.43 7.32 -0.98
C PRO A 58 9.23 7.62 0.30
N TRP A 59 10.21 8.52 0.22
CA TRP A 59 11.11 8.83 1.35
C TRP A 59 10.37 9.28 2.62
N TYR A 60 9.29 10.04 2.47
CA TYR A 60 8.48 10.54 3.58
C TYR A 60 7.64 9.44 4.25
N ALA A 61 7.58 8.23 3.67
CA ALA A 61 7.02 7.07 4.35
C ALA A 61 7.84 6.67 5.57
N ASN A 62 9.06 7.16 5.77
CA ASN A 62 9.85 6.87 6.98
C ASN A 62 9.66 7.90 8.11
N ILE A 63 8.80 8.91 7.93
CA ILE A 63 8.62 10.00 8.90
C ILE A 63 7.28 9.84 9.61
N ALA A 64 7.29 9.74 10.93
CA ALA A 64 6.05 9.67 11.72
C ALA A 64 5.36 11.06 11.78
N PRO A 65 4.01 11.12 11.82
CA PRO A 65 3.05 10.01 11.79
C PRO A 65 2.65 9.56 10.36
N VAL A 66 3.20 10.21 9.32
CA VAL A 66 2.87 9.93 7.91
C VAL A 66 3.20 8.47 7.55
N SER A 67 4.30 7.95 8.07
CA SER A 67 4.72 6.54 7.94
C SER A 67 3.62 5.56 8.33
N TRP A 68 2.94 5.81 9.46
CA TRP A 68 1.88 4.95 9.99
C TRP A 68 0.66 4.96 9.07
N MET A 69 0.29 6.14 8.57
CA MET A 69 -0.84 6.31 7.67
C MET A 69 -0.59 5.58 6.34
N ILE A 70 0.59 5.76 5.75
CA ILE A 70 0.98 5.11 4.49
C ILE A 70 0.99 3.59 4.66
N SER A 71 1.66 3.07 5.70
CA SER A 71 1.70 1.63 5.94
C SER A 71 0.31 1.04 6.09
N ARG A 72 -0.56 1.69 6.90
CA ARG A 72 -1.95 1.27 7.05
C ARG A 72 -2.70 1.27 5.72
N HIS A 73 -2.54 2.31 4.91
CA HIS A 73 -3.24 2.41 3.62
C HIS A 73 -2.77 1.34 2.63
N VAL A 74 -1.46 1.09 2.52
CA VAL A 74 -0.93 0.04 1.64
C VAL A 74 -1.38 -1.34 2.11
N ASN A 75 -1.36 -1.62 3.42
CA ASN A 75 -1.84 -2.91 3.95
C ASN A 75 -3.33 -3.12 3.70
N ASN A 76 -4.15 -2.07 3.87
CA ASN A 76 -5.58 -2.12 3.56
C ASN A 76 -5.84 -2.26 2.05
N ALA A 77 -5.07 -1.56 1.21
CA ALA A 77 -5.18 -1.67 -0.25
C ALA A 77 -4.90 -3.11 -0.72
N ARG A 78 -3.82 -3.71 -0.20
CA ARG A 78 -3.44 -5.12 -0.48
C ARG A 78 -4.48 -6.12 -0.03
N SER A 79 -5.13 -5.90 1.12
CA SER A 79 -6.15 -6.84 1.62
C SER A 79 -7.41 -6.84 0.74
N LEU A 80 -7.76 -5.68 0.19
CA LEU A 80 -8.84 -5.55 -0.78
C LEU A 80 -8.45 -6.17 -2.13
N VAL A 81 -7.30 -5.78 -2.70
CA VAL A 81 -6.78 -6.32 -3.97
C VAL A 81 -5.26 -6.32 -3.95
N ASN A 82 -4.65 -7.46 -4.26
CA ASN A 82 -3.20 -7.59 -4.42
C ASN A 82 -2.86 -8.24 -5.77
N PHE A 83 -2.29 -7.46 -6.68
CA PHE A 83 -1.88 -7.88 -8.02
C PHE A 83 -0.72 -8.87 -8.01
N SER A 84 0.11 -8.91 -6.97
CA SER A 84 1.17 -9.91 -6.87
C SER A 84 0.63 -11.30 -6.53
N THR A 85 -0.57 -11.39 -5.94
CA THR A 85 -1.19 -12.65 -5.54
C THR A 85 -2.51 -12.91 -6.24
N TRP A 86 -2.78 -12.24 -7.36
CA TRP A 86 -4.07 -12.29 -8.05
C TRP A 86 -4.47 -13.71 -8.46
N GLU A 87 -3.52 -14.52 -8.95
CA GLU A 87 -3.80 -15.90 -9.36
C GLU A 87 -3.91 -16.88 -8.19
N SER A 88 -3.69 -16.42 -6.95
CA SER A 88 -4.00 -17.23 -5.76
C SER A 88 -5.46 -17.16 -5.35
N TYR A 89 -6.21 -16.16 -5.84
CA TYR A 89 -7.63 -16.00 -5.54
C TYR A 89 -8.47 -17.00 -6.33
N THR A 90 -9.49 -17.55 -5.66
CA THR A 90 -10.58 -18.30 -6.30
C THR A 90 -11.39 -17.38 -7.22
N GLN A 91 -12.16 -17.95 -8.16
CA GLN A 91 -13.00 -17.15 -9.06
C GLN A 91 -14.01 -16.29 -8.28
N GLU A 92 -14.65 -16.86 -7.25
CA GLU A 92 -15.59 -16.13 -6.39
C GLU A 92 -14.94 -14.92 -5.70
N GLU A 93 -13.70 -15.07 -5.22
CA GLU A 93 -12.95 -13.96 -4.63
C GLU A 93 -12.60 -12.88 -5.66
N LYS A 94 -12.26 -13.26 -6.90
CA LYS A 94 -12.00 -12.32 -7.99
C LYS A 94 -13.28 -11.54 -8.33
N ASP A 95 -14.39 -12.22 -8.53
CA ASP A 95 -15.68 -11.61 -8.85
C ASP A 95 -16.09 -10.60 -7.77
N LYS A 96 -15.97 -10.98 -6.49
CA LYS A 96 -16.27 -10.08 -5.36
C LYS A 96 -15.37 -8.84 -5.31
N LYS A 97 -14.09 -8.99 -5.66
CA LYS A 97 -13.13 -7.87 -5.72
C LYS A 97 -13.46 -6.95 -6.89
N GLU A 98 -13.87 -7.49 -8.03
CA GLU A 98 -14.31 -6.72 -9.19
C GLU A 98 -15.60 -5.93 -8.88
N ASP A 99 -16.59 -6.54 -8.24
CA ASP A 99 -17.81 -5.86 -7.77
C ASP A 99 -17.49 -4.71 -6.81
N ALA A 100 -16.57 -4.94 -5.86
CA ALA A 100 -16.13 -3.93 -4.92
C ALA A 100 -15.41 -2.75 -5.61
N LEU A 101 -14.64 -3.03 -6.67
CA LEU A 101 -14.00 -1.99 -7.49
C LEU A 101 -15.06 -1.17 -8.25
N GLN A 102 -16.07 -1.82 -8.84
CA GLN A 102 -17.15 -1.13 -9.53
C GLN A 102 -17.90 -0.19 -8.59
N ALA A 103 -18.28 -0.68 -7.40
CA ALA A 103 -18.99 0.11 -6.39
C ALA A 103 -18.18 1.31 -5.86
N ALA A 104 -16.85 1.24 -5.87
CA ALA A 104 -15.97 2.33 -5.45
C ALA A 104 -15.80 3.44 -6.52
N THR A 105 -16.20 3.16 -7.76
CA THR A 105 -16.08 4.08 -8.90
C THR A 105 -17.39 4.77 -9.30
N THR A 106 -18.50 4.38 -8.67
CA THR A 106 -19.84 4.98 -8.79
C THR A 106 -20.17 5.86 -7.59
#